data_AF-A0A9D9UX06-F1
#
_entry.id   AF-A0A9D9UX06-F1
#
_cell.length_a   1.000
_cell.length_b   1.000
_cell.length_c   1.000
_cell.angle_alpha   90.00
_cell.angle_beta   90.00
_cell.angle_gamma   90.00
#
_symmetry.space_group_name_H-M   'P 1'
#
loop_
_entity.id
_entity.type
_entity.pdbx_description
1 polymer ?
#
loop_
_entity_poly.entity_id
_entity_poly.type
_entity_poly.pdbx_seq_one_letter_code
_entity_poly.pdbx_strand_id
1 'polypeptide(L)'
;MGSLFVSNIEKFQEELSLVINNNKIPEITLTSLGYGKYTHFNLEVSEGLQKLHTAVFDLVTKYSAGEVVKENFFEMHEASSLIDWVNNYKENSAYEKYHPHITLGIGITEIPLEFPIVFAPVSVGFFHLGIHGTCKKVINTFIS
;
A
#
# COMPACT_ATOMS: atom_id res chain seq x y z
N MET A 1 -1.50 4.18 3.21
CA MET A 1 -2.68 4.83 2.61
C MET A 1 -2.86 6.21 3.25
N GLY A 2 -3.54 7.15 2.60
CA GLY A 2 -3.72 8.51 3.12
C GLY A 2 -4.58 9.36 2.22
N SER A 3 -4.65 10.66 2.53
CA SER A 3 -5.41 11.66 1.77
C SER A 3 -4.48 12.65 1.09
N LEU A 4 -4.90 13.17 -0.06
CA LEU A 4 -4.15 14.13 -0.84
C LEU A 4 -5.13 15.08 -1.54
N PHE A 5 -4.84 16.39 -1.52
CA PHE A 5 -5.58 17.32 -2.37
C PHE A 5 -5.23 17.07 -3.84
N VAL A 6 -6.23 17.11 -4.72
CA VAL A 6 -6.03 16.93 -6.17
C VAL A 6 -4.98 17.90 -6.72
N SER A 7 -4.95 19.13 -6.22
CA SER A 7 -3.96 20.16 -6.58
C SER A 7 -2.52 19.80 -6.25
N ASN A 8 -2.29 18.84 -5.35
CA ASN A 8 -0.95 18.41 -4.93
C ASN A 8 -0.47 17.15 -5.66
N ILE A 9 -1.31 16.51 -6.49
CA ILE A 9 -0.99 15.24 -7.15
C ILE A 9 0.29 15.32 -7.98
N GLU A 10 0.44 16.34 -8.81
CA GLU A 10 1.61 16.49 -9.70
C GLU A 10 2.91 16.59 -8.89
N LYS A 11 2.96 17.52 -7.92
CA LYS A 11 4.13 17.70 -7.06
C LYS A 11 4.42 16.46 -6.19
N PHE A 12 3.38 15.79 -5.71
CA PHE A 12 3.54 14.54 -4.98
C PHE A 12 4.15 13.45 -5.85
N GLN A 13 3.75 13.34 -7.13
CA GLN A 13 4.33 12.37 -8.06
C GLN A 13 5.82 12.64 -8.34
N GLU A 14 6.22 13.91 -8.48
CA GLU A 14 7.63 14.30 -8.66
C GLU A 14 8.48 13.84 -7.47
N GLU A 15 8.05 14.17 -6.24
CA GLU A 15 8.78 13.78 -5.03
C GLU A 15 8.73 12.27 -4.79
N LEU A 16 7.60 11.61 -5.08
CA LEU A 16 7.46 10.16 -4.99
C LEU A 16 8.41 9.44 -5.95
N SER A 17 8.59 9.97 -7.17
CA SER A 17 9.55 9.43 -8.14
C SER A 17 10.98 9.46 -7.57
N LEU A 18 11.37 10.56 -6.91
CA LEU A 18 12.68 10.66 -6.24
C LEU A 18 12.81 9.65 -5.10
N VAL A 19 11.76 9.49 -4.28
CA VAL A 19 11.72 8.51 -3.19
C VAL A 19 11.91 7.09 -3.73
N ILE A 20 11.19 6.71 -4.79
CA ILE A 20 11.27 5.38 -5.41
C ILE A 20 12.67 5.14 -5.99
N ASN A 21 13.22 6.12 -6.72
CA ASN A 21 14.56 6.00 -7.32
C ASN A 21 15.67 5.86 -6.28
N ASN A 22 15.53 6.50 -5.11
CA ASN A 22 16.51 6.43 -4.03
C ASN A 22 16.34 5.20 -3.13
N ASN A 23 15.21 4.49 -3.22
CA ASN A 23 14.87 3.34 -2.38
C ASN A 23 14.46 2.14 -3.25
N LYS A 24 15.31 1.79 -4.22
CA LYS A 24 15.06 0.63 -5.09
C LYS A 24 15.03 -0.66 -4.27
N ILE A 25 14.09 -1.53 -4.62
CA ILE A 25 13.93 -2.85 -4.01
C ILE A 25 14.34 -3.88 -5.06
N PRO A 26 15.50 -4.55 -4.91
CA PRO A 26 15.96 -5.51 -5.90
C PRO A 26 15.09 -6.78 -5.91
N GLU A 27 14.55 -7.15 -4.76
CA GLU A 27 13.76 -8.36 -4.58
C GLU A 27 12.75 -8.22 -3.43
N ILE A 28 11.65 -8.96 -3.57
CA ILE A 28 10.63 -9.17 -2.55
C ILE A 28 10.53 -10.67 -2.31
N THR A 29 10.51 -11.06 -1.03
CA THR A 29 10.37 -12.44 -0.59
C THR A 29 8.98 -12.67 0.00
N LEU A 30 8.20 -13.58 -0.57
CA LEU A 30 7.02 -14.15 0.08
C LEU A 30 7.49 -15.28 1.00
N THR A 31 7.10 -15.24 2.27
CA THR A 31 7.62 -16.18 3.29
C THR A 31 6.63 -17.28 3.64
N SER A 32 5.32 -17.02 3.55
CA SER A 32 4.27 -17.95 3.95
C SER A 32 2.88 -17.48 3.50
N LEU A 33 1.89 -18.35 3.72
CA LEU A 33 0.47 -17.98 3.73
C LEU A 33 0.03 -17.59 5.14
N GLY A 34 -0.74 -16.51 5.22
CA GLY A 34 -1.47 -16.11 6.42
C GLY A 34 -2.97 -16.39 6.25
N TYR A 35 -3.59 -16.85 7.33
CA TYR A 35 -5.02 -17.16 7.40
C TYR A 35 -5.69 -16.32 8.48
N GLY A 36 -6.92 -15.89 8.21
CA GLY A 36 -7.71 -15.05 9.10
C GLY A 36 -9.00 -14.64 8.43
N LYS A 37 -9.39 -13.36 8.55
CA LYS A 37 -10.51 -12.81 7.77
C LYS A 37 -10.28 -12.93 6.26
N TYR A 38 -9.02 -12.82 5.84
CA TYR A 38 -8.59 -12.99 4.46
C TYR A 38 -7.36 -13.88 4.41
N THR A 39 -7.25 -14.65 3.35
CA THR A 39 -6.02 -15.34 2.97
C THR A 39 -5.08 -14.33 2.32
N HIS A 40 -3.81 -14.36 2.68
CA HIS A 40 -2.81 -13.44 2.17
C HIS A 40 -1.43 -14.09 2.10
N PHE A 41 -0.55 -13.58 1.23
CA PHE A 41 0.88 -13.85 1.34
C PHE A 41 1.49 -12.93 2.39
N ASN A 42 2.31 -13.49 3.28
CA ASN A 42 3.21 -12.73 4.14
C ASN A 42 4.49 -12.41 3.38
N LEU A 43 5.00 -11.19 3.55
CA LEU A 43 6.24 -10.74 2.96
C LEU A 43 7.31 -10.62 4.03
N GLU A 44 8.56 -10.86 3.66
CA GLU A 44 9.71 -10.48 4.48
C GLU A 44 9.78 -8.95 4.58
N VAL A 45 9.95 -8.43 5.80
CA VAL A 45 10.20 -7.00 6.03
C VAL A 45 11.70 -6.74 5.87
N SER A 46 12.17 -6.74 4.63
CA SER A 46 13.56 -6.40 4.35
C SER A 46 13.87 -4.94 4.68
N GLU A 47 15.13 -4.64 4.98
CA GLU A 47 15.56 -3.27 5.28
C GLU A 47 15.20 -2.30 4.14
N GLY A 48 15.34 -2.72 2.88
CA GLY A 48 14.98 -1.93 1.72
C GLY A 48 13.48 -1.64 1.63
N LEU A 49 12.63 -2.65 1.89
CA LEU A 49 11.18 -2.49 1.89
C LEU A 49 10.72 -1.57 3.04
N GLN A 50 11.30 -1.72 4.24
CA GLN A 50 11.03 -0.84 5.37
C GLN A 50 11.44 0.62 5.09
N LYS A 51 12.63 0.84 4.51
CA LYS A 51 13.10 2.18 4.11
C LYS A 51 12.19 2.83 3.08
N LEU A 52 11.80 2.10 2.04
CA LEU A 52 10.85 2.61 1.04
C LEU A 52 9.52 2.98 1.71
N HIS A 53 8.97 2.09 2.53
CA HIS A 53 7.71 2.33 3.23
C HIS A 53 7.77 3.59 4.09
N THR A 54 8.80 3.73 4.94
CA THR A 54 9.01 4.92 5.78
C THR A 54 9.11 6.19 4.93
N ALA A 55 9.94 6.20 3.88
CA ALA A 55 10.12 7.37 3.02
C ALA A 55 8.84 7.77 2.26
N VAL A 56 8.07 6.78 1.79
CA VAL A 56 6.75 7.02 1.19
C VAL A 56 5.78 7.59 2.23
N PHE A 57 5.80 7.08 3.46
CA PHE A 57 4.89 7.55 4.51
C PHE A 57 5.22 8.95 5.04
N ASP A 58 6.49 9.34 5.04
CA ASP A 58 6.89 10.71 5.32
C ASP A 58 6.34 11.67 4.26
N LEU A 59 6.37 11.26 2.99
CA LEU A 59 5.78 12.02 1.89
C LEU A 59 4.25 12.10 2.00
N VAL A 60 3.59 10.98 2.29
CA VAL A 60 2.13 10.94 2.52
C VAL A 60 1.74 11.85 3.68
N THR A 61 2.53 11.85 4.77
CA THR A 61 2.28 12.72 5.93
C THR A 61 2.45 14.19 5.57
N LYS A 62 3.52 14.54 4.85
CA LYS A 62 3.81 15.92 4.40
C LYS A 62 2.67 16.51 3.57
N TYR A 63 2.02 15.68 2.75
CA TYR A 63 0.98 16.10 1.82
C TYR A 63 -0.45 15.78 2.27
N SER A 64 -0.61 15.28 3.51
CA SER A 64 -1.91 14.86 4.03
C SER A 64 -2.96 15.97 3.94
N ALA A 65 -4.13 15.63 3.41
CA ALA A 65 -5.28 16.52 3.34
C ALA A 65 -6.21 16.38 4.57
N GLY A 66 -5.80 15.62 5.59
CA GLY A 66 -6.60 15.32 6.78
C GLY A 66 -7.40 14.04 6.68
N GLU A 67 -8.43 13.91 7.51
CA GLU A 67 -9.30 12.74 7.55
C GLU A 67 -10.09 12.60 6.24
N VAL A 68 -10.27 11.36 5.80
CA VAL A 68 -11.11 11.01 4.65
C VAL A 68 -12.54 10.72 5.08
N VAL A 69 -13.46 11.00 4.16
CA VAL A 69 -14.87 10.59 4.19
C VAL A 69 -15.18 9.74 2.95
N LYS A 70 -16.38 9.15 2.89
CA LYS A 70 -16.75 8.20 1.81
C LYS A 70 -16.57 8.79 0.40
N GLU A 71 -16.83 10.09 0.23
CA GLU A 71 -16.72 10.80 -1.04
C GLU A 71 -15.28 10.88 -1.56
N ASN A 72 -14.29 10.66 -0.69
CA ASN A 72 -12.89 10.64 -1.09
C ASN A 72 -12.45 9.30 -1.68
N PHE A 73 -13.29 8.25 -1.63
CA PHE A 73 -12.98 6.93 -2.19
C PHE A 73 -13.61 6.75 -3.57
N PHE A 74 -12.96 5.98 -4.43
CA PHE A 74 -13.50 5.62 -5.74
C PHE A 74 -14.67 4.64 -5.57
N GLU A 75 -15.84 4.98 -6.14
CA GLU A 75 -17.07 4.15 -6.14
C GLU A 75 -17.63 3.79 -4.75
N MET A 76 -17.30 4.54 -3.69
CA MET A 76 -17.88 4.30 -2.36
C MET A 76 -19.20 5.07 -2.20
N HIS A 77 -20.32 4.34 -2.21
CA HIS A 77 -21.65 4.93 -2.03
C HIS A 77 -22.09 4.99 -0.57
N GLU A 78 -21.62 4.06 0.25
CA GLU A 78 -21.95 3.92 1.67
C GLU A 78 -20.69 3.97 2.54
N ALA A 79 -20.83 4.55 3.74
CA ALA A 79 -19.75 4.55 4.72
C ALA A 79 -19.41 3.12 5.13
N SER A 80 -18.12 2.85 5.33
CA SER A 80 -17.63 1.55 5.75
C SER A 80 -16.50 1.72 6.76
N SER A 81 -16.17 0.65 7.49
CA SER A 81 -15.03 0.63 8.42
C SER A 81 -13.67 0.88 7.75
N LEU A 82 -13.61 0.90 6.41
CA LEU A 82 -12.44 1.33 5.67
C LEU A 82 -12.09 2.80 5.93
N ILE A 83 -13.09 3.66 6.16
CA ILE A 83 -12.86 5.09 6.47
C ILE A 83 -12.02 5.21 7.74
N ASP A 84 -12.48 4.58 8.83
CA ASP A 84 -11.76 4.56 10.09
C ASP A 84 -10.38 3.92 9.94
N TRP A 85 -10.28 2.84 9.18
CA TRP A 85 -9.00 2.18 8.93
C TRP A 85 -8.00 3.09 8.20
N VAL A 86 -8.43 3.87 7.21
CA VAL A 86 -7.55 4.81 6.48
C VAL A 86 -7.15 5.96 7.39
N ASN A 87 -8.10 6.55 8.13
CA ASN A 87 -7.84 7.66 9.05
C ASN A 87 -6.87 7.31 10.17
N ASN A 88 -6.82 6.03 10.58
CA ASN A 88 -5.93 5.54 11.63
C ASN A 88 -4.76 4.69 11.10
N TYR A 89 -4.52 4.70 9.78
CA TYR A 89 -3.52 3.82 9.17
C TYR A 89 -2.11 4.14 9.66
N LYS A 90 -1.79 5.43 9.79
CA LYS A 90 -0.46 5.88 10.21
C LYS A 90 -0.12 5.33 11.59
N GLU A 91 -1.07 5.43 12.51
CA GLU A 91 -0.92 5.06 13.91
C GLU A 91 -0.87 3.54 14.09
N ASN A 92 -1.54 2.78 13.23
CA ASN A 92 -1.76 1.35 13.42
C ASN A 92 -0.97 0.45 12.47
N SER A 93 -0.49 0.95 11.33
CA SER A 93 0.05 0.11 10.26
C SER A 93 1.19 0.77 9.45
N ALA A 94 1.64 1.97 9.82
CA ALA A 94 2.80 2.61 9.20
C ALA A 94 4.07 2.48 10.06
N TYR A 95 5.21 2.89 9.49
CA TYR A 95 6.52 2.90 10.17
C TYR A 95 6.88 1.55 10.80
N GLU A 96 7.18 1.52 12.10
CA GLU A 96 7.56 0.30 12.86
C GLU A 96 6.44 -0.76 12.92
N LYS A 97 5.19 -0.38 12.64
CA LYS A 97 4.04 -1.30 12.60
C LYS A 97 3.76 -1.83 11.19
N TYR A 98 4.68 -1.60 10.26
CA TYR A 98 4.55 -2.07 8.90
C TYR A 98 4.55 -3.60 8.85
N HIS A 99 3.46 -4.16 8.34
CA HIS A 99 3.28 -5.59 8.15
C HIS A 99 2.83 -5.86 6.70
N PRO A 100 3.79 -5.92 5.75
CA PRO A 100 3.49 -6.11 4.35
C PRO A 100 2.84 -7.46 4.08
N HIS A 101 1.76 -7.43 3.31
CA HIS A 101 1.05 -8.62 2.88
C HIS A 101 0.36 -8.37 1.54
N ILE A 102 0.10 -9.45 0.80
CA ILE A 102 -0.72 -9.40 -0.43
C ILE A 102 -1.98 -10.20 -0.18
N THR A 103 -3.11 -9.51 -0.06
CA THR A 103 -4.43 -10.14 0.13
C THR A 103 -4.85 -10.90 -1.13
N LEU A 104 -5.25 -12.16 -0.95
CA LEU A 104 -5.70 -13.05 -2.02
C LEU A 104 -7.22 -13.17 -2.10
N GLY A 105 -7.91 -13.04 -0.96
CA GLY A 105 -9.36 -13.11 -0.89
C GLY A 105 -9.86 -13.79 0.38
N ILE A 106 -11.14 -14.17 0.38
CA ILE A 106 -11.80 -14.88 1.49
C ILE A 106 -11.98 -16.35 1.10
N GLY A 107 -11.75 -17.27 2.04
CA GLY A 107 -12.07 -18.69 1.86
C GLY A 107 -11.07 -19.49 1.03
N ILE A 108 -9.86 -18.95 0.79
CA ILE A 108 -8.77 -19.67 0.11
C ILE A 108 -7.98 -20.43 1.18
N THR A 109 -8.13 -21.75 1.24
CA THR A 109 -7.53 -22.56 2.31
C THR A 109 -6.26 -23.28 1.87
N GLU A 110 -6.11 -23.58 0.59
CA GLU A 110 -4.96 -24.31 0.06
C GLU A 110 -4.46 -23.68 -1.24
N ILE A 111 -3.15 -23.43 -1.30
CA ILE A 111 -2.46 -23.04 -2.51
C ILE A 111 -1.20 -23.90 -2.59
N PRO A 112 -1.00 -24.70 -3.65
CA PRO A 112 0.14 -25.62 -3.78
C PRO A 112 1.40 -24.86 -4.18
N LEU A 113 1.88 -23.99 -3.29
CA LEU A 113 3.09 -23.20 -3.45
C LEU A 113 4.13 -23.60 -2.40
N GLU A 114 5.38 -23.65 -2.82
CA GLU A 114 6.52 -23.78 -1.92
C GLU A 114 7.10 -22.38 -1.63
N PHE A 115 7.47 -22.16 -0.37
CA PHE A 115 8.06 -20.90 0.09
C PHE A 115 9.51 -21.13 0.54
N PRO A 116 10.39 -20.12 0.41
CA PRO A 116 10.11 -18.75 -0.02
C PRO A 116 9.94 -18.59 -1.53
N ILE A 117 9.12 -17.61 -1.95
CA ILE A 117 9.02 -17.18 -3.35
C ILE A 117 9.69 -15.81 -3.47
N VAL A 118 10.70 -15.70 -4.32
CA VAL A 118 11.45 -14.45 -4.53
C VAL A 118 11.16 -13.90 -5.92
N PHE A 119 10.88 -12.60 -6.02
CA PHE A 119 10.69 -11.93 -7.29
C PHE A 119 11.17 -10.47 -7.25
N ALA A 120 11.54 -9.93 -8.40
CA ALA A 120 11.93 -8.53 -8.54
C ALA A 120 10.70 -7.67 -8.92
N PRO A 121 10.37 -6.61 -8.16
CA PRO A 121 9.33 -5.68 -8.57
C PRO A 121 9.81 -4.85 -9.77
N VAL A 122 8.96 -4.71 -10.79
CA VAL A 122 9.29 -3.94 -12.01
C VAL A 122 8.79 -2.49 -11.97
N SER A 123 7.82 -2.22 -11.10
CA SER A 123 7.18 -0.91 -11.01
C SER A 123 6.45 -0.70 -9.69
N VAL A 124 6.22 0.56 -9.34
CA VAL A 124 5.35 0.99 -8.24
C VAL A 124 4.14 1.71 -8.82
N GLY A 125 2.94 1.32 -8.40
CA GLY A 125 1.70 1.97 -8.80
C GLY A 125 1.19 2.95 -7.75
N PHE A 126 0.70 4.10 -8.20
CA PHE A 126 -0.02 5.07 -7.37
C PHE A 126 -1.49 5.10 -7.78
N PHE A 127 -2.39 4.89 -6.83
CA PHE A 127 -3.80 4.64 -7.09
C PHE A 127 -4.71 5.52 -6.23
N HIS A 128 -5.89 5.84 -6.79
CA HIS A 128 -7.04 6.27 -6.00
C HIS A 128 -7.71 5.02 -5.41
N LEU A 129 -7.75 4.99 -4.09
CA LEU A 129 -8.32 3.91 -3.30
C LEU A 129 -9.84 3.82 -3.51
N GLY A 130 -10.33 2.62 -3.78
CA GLY A 130 -11.76 2.34 -3.87
C GLY A 130 -12.31 1.55 -2.69
N ILE A 131 -13.53 1.07 -2.85
CA ILE A 131 -14.21 0.24 -1.84
C ILE A 131 -13.36 -0.99 -1.47
N HIS A 132 -13.50 -1.46 -0.23
CA HIS A 132 -12.73 -2.60 0.32
C HIS A 132 -11.20 -2.43 0.30
N GLY A 133 -10.68 -1.20 0.16
CA GLY A 133 -9.25 -0.93 0.14
C GLY A 133 -8.58 -1.33 -1.17
N THR A 134 -9.35 -1.43 -2.26
CA THR A 134 -8.86 -1.87 -3.56
C THR A 134 -8.18 -0.73 -4.33
N CYS A 135 -7.06 -1.04 -4.98
CA CYS A 135 -6.39 -0.13 -5.93
C CYS A 135 -7.23 -0.05 -7.22
N LYS A 136 -8.15 0.92 -7.32
CA LYS A 136 -9.14 0.99 -8.42
C LYS A 136 -8.70 1.82 -9.61
N LYS A 137 -8.41 3.10 -9.40
CA LYS A 137 -8.03 4.00 -10.48
C LYS A 137 -6.54 4.29 -10.40
N VAL A 138 -5.80 3.86 -11.41
CA VAL A 138 -4.39 4.20 -11.57
C VAL A 138 -4.28 5.72 -11.75
N ILE A 139 -3.49 6.36 -10.89
CA ILE A 139 -3.08 7.75 -11.05
C ILE A 139 -1.76 7.77 -11.84
N ASN A 140 -0.80 6.90 -11.47
CA ASN A 140 0.46 6.76 -12.19
C ASN A 140 1.12 5.39 -11.97
N THR A 141 2.13 5.08 -12.77
CA THR A 141 3.05 3.96 -12.58
C THR A 141 4.48 4.46 -12.73
N PHE A 142 5.35 4.11 -11.79
CA PHE A 142 6.77 4.45 -11.77
C PHE A 142 7.58 3.18 -12.07
N ILE A 143 8.51 3.23 -13.00
CA ILE A 143 9.38 2.10 -13.33
C ILE A 143 10.55 2.09 -12.34
N SER A 144 10.80 0.93 -11.73
CA SER A 144 11.87 0.73 -10.74
C SER A 144 13.22 0.45 -11.39
#